data_AF-A0A392UMM6-F1
#
_entry.id   AF-A0A392UMM6-F1
#
_cell.length_a   1.000
_cell.length_b   1.000
_cell.length_c   1.000
_cell.angle_alpha   90.00
_cell.angle_beta   90.00
_cell.angle_gamma   90.00
#
_symmetry.space_group_name_H-M   'P 1'
#
loop_
_entity.id
_entity.type
_entity.pdbx_description
1 polymer ?
#
loop_
_entity_poly.entity_id
_entity_poly.type
_entity_poly.pdbx_seq_one_letter_code
_entity_poly.pdbx_strand_id
1 'polypeptide(L)' 'LFKVHELRKKTKADLFAHLKDLKAELAFLGVAKVIGGAPNKLSKIKVVRLSIAQVLTMISHKQKAALREVYKNKKYLP' A
#
# COMPACT_ATOMS: atom_id res chain seq x y z
N LEU A 1 7.45 -1.36 11.32
CA LEU A 1 7.77 -1.63 9.89
C LEU A 1 6.90 -2.78 9.45
N PHE A 2 5.98 -2.57 8.50
CA PHE A 2 5.14 -3.65 8.00
C PHE A 2 6.02 -4.69 7.31
N LYS A 3 5.80 -5.94 7.67
CA LYS A 3 6.47 -7.07 7.08
C LYS A 3 5.77 -7.43 5.77
N VAL A 4 6.45 -7.20 4.64
CA VAL A 4 5.91 -7.43 3.28
C VAL A 4 5.41 -8.86 3.09
N HIS A 5 5.97 -9.83 3.81
CA HIS A 5 5.52 -11.22 3.77
C HIS A 5 4.08 -11.42 4.29
N GLU A 6 3.62 -10.60 5.24
CA GLU A 6 2.26 -10.65 5.75
C GLU A 6 1.27 -10.12 4.70
N LEU A 7 1.66 -9.08 3.96
CA LEU A 7 0.85 -8.48 2.89
C LEU A 7 0.66 -9.43 1.70
N ARG A 8 1.59 -10.35 1.46
CA ARG A 8 1.45 -11.37 0.40
C ARG A 8 0.31 -12.34 0.68
N LYS A 9 0.13 -12.72 1.95
CA LYS A 9 -0.90 -13.68 2.39
C LYS A 9 -2.32 -13.11 2.40
N LYS A 10 -2.48 -11.77 2.46
CA LYS A 10 -3.79 -11.09 2.49
C LYS A 10 -4.48 -11.08 1.12
N THR A 11 -5.81 -11.02 1.10
CA THR A 11 -6.57 -10.95 -0.15
C THR A 11 -6.48 -9.57 -0.81
N LYS A 12 -6.90 -9.47 -2.08
CA LYS A 12 -6.93 -8.17 -2.79
C LYS A 12 -7.86 -7.18 -2.08
N ALA A 13 -9.02 -7.64 -1.60
CA ALA A 13 -9.98 -6.82 -0.87
C ALA A 13 -9.38 -6.25 0.43
N ASP A 14 -8.70 -7.09 1.22
CA ASP A 14 -8.06 -6.66 2.46
C ASP A 14 -6.97 -5.62 2.21
N LEU A 15 -6.19 -5.78 1.12
CA LEU A 15 -5.16 -4.81 0.74
C LEU A 15 -5.77 -3.44 0.38
N PHE A 16 -6.94 -3.42 -0.28
CA PHE A 16 -7.64 -2.17 -0.58
C PHE A 16 -8.24 -1.52 0.66
N ALA A 17 -8.80 -2.30 1.59
CA ALA A 17 -9.27 -1.79 2.87
C ALA A 17 -8.12 -1.14 3.65
N HIS A 18 -7.00 -1.86 3.79
CA HIS A 18 -5.81 -1.36 4.49
C HIS A 18 -5.24 -0.10 3.84
N LEU A 19 -5.29 0.00 2.50
CA LEU A 19 -4.86 1.18 1.77
C LEU A 19 -5.76 2.39 2.05
N LYS A 20 -7.08 2.18 2.25
CA LYS A 20 -8.02 3.26 2.61
C LYS A 20 -7.71 3.80 4.00
N ASP A 21 -7.48 2.92 4.97
CA ASP A 21 -7.17 3.29 6.34
C ASP A 21 -5.85 4.06 6.43
N LEU A 22 -4.80 3.57 5.77
CA LEU A 22 -3.50 4.25 5.76
C LEU A 22 -3.54 5.63 5.09
N LYS A 23 -4.40 5.80 4.07
CA LYS A 23 -4.62 7.11 3.43
C LYS A 23 -5.33 8.08 4.37
N ALA A 24 -6.33 7.61 5.13
CA ALA A 24 -7.02 8.43 6.12
C ALA A 24 -6.06 8.87 7.24
N GLU A 25 -5.23 7.95 7.74
CA GLU A 25 -4.20 8.26 8.73
C GLU A 25 -3.19 9.29 8.19
N LEU A 26 -2.74 9.15 6.93
CA LEU A 26 -1.84 10.11 6.32
C LEU A 26 -2.46 11.51 6.22
N ALA A 27 -3.74 11.61 5.89
CA ALA A 27 -4.45 12.88 5.81
C ALA A 27 -4.51 13.56 7.19
N PHE A 28 -4.85 12.79 8.23
CA PHE A 28 -4.86 13.27 9.61
C PHE A 28 -3.48 13.75 10.07
N LEU A 29 -2.42 13.00 9.77
CA LEU A 29 -1.04 13.41 10.09
C LEU A 29 -0.59 14.64 9.30
N GLY A 30 -1.10 14.83 8.08
CA GLY A 30 -0.87 16.02 7.27
C GLY A 30 -1.42 17.29 7.92
N VAL A 31 -2.65 17.23 8.45
CA VAL A 31 -3.26 18.32 9.23
C VAL A 31 -2.47 18.57 10.52
N ALA A 32 -2.10 17.50 11.23
CA ALA A 32 -1.30 17.63 12.45
C ALA A 32 0.07 18.29 12.20
N LYS A 33 0.67 18.09 11.03
CA LYS A 33 1.91 18.78 10.65
C LYS A 33 1.70 20.29 10.52
N VAL A 34 0.60 20.72 9.88
CA VAL A 34 0.30 22.15 9.65
C VAL A 34 0.05 22.89 10.97
N ILE A 35 -0.60 22.23 11.92
CA ILE A 35 -0.93 22.81 13.24
C ILE A 35 0.30 22.85 14.19
N GLY A 36 1.45 22.28 13.79
CA GLY A 36 2.63 22.21 14.65
C GLY A 36 2.57 21.06 15.67
N GLY A 37 2.00 19.92 15.28
CA GLY A 37 1.83 18.75 16.15
C GLY A 37 3.14 18.10 16.61
N ALA A 38 3.03 17.27 17.65
CA ALA A 38 4.16 16.64 18.33
C ALA A 38 5.13 15.89 17.39
N PRO A 39 6.46 15.88 17.68
CA PRO A 39 7.47 15.20 16.86
C PRO A 39 7.18 13.71 16.60
N ASN A 40 6.58 13.02 17.57
CA ASN A 40 6.18 11.61 17.44
C ASN A 40 5.10 11.37 16.38
N LYS A 41 4.25 12.37 16.09
CA LYS A 41 3.25 12.29 15.01
C LYS A 41 3.92 12.55 13.65
N LEU A 42 4.91 13.44 13.61
CA LEU A 42 5.66 13.77 12.40
C LEU A 42 6.54 12.61 11.91
N SER A 43 7.20 11.91 12.82
CA SER A 43 8.03 10.73 12.48
C SER A 43 7.21 9.59 11.86
N LYS A 44 5.94 9.45 12.26
CA LYS A 44 5.01 8.47 11.68
C LYS A 44 4.67 8.72 10.22
N ILE A 45 4.71 9.97 9.74
CA ILE A 45 4.38 10.31 8.34
C ILE A 45 5.24 9.51 7.36
N LYS A 46 6.55 9.41 7.60
CA LYS A 46 7.47 8.65 6.75
C LYS A 46 7.10 7.16 6.74
N VAL A 47 6.77 6.61 7.91
CA VAL A 47 6.40 5.19 8.07
C VAL A 47 5.10 4.88 7.35
N VAL A 48 4.08 5.72 7.49
CA VAL A 48 2.77 5.55 6.84
C VAL A 48 2.91 5.64 5.31
N ARG A 49 3.68 6.61 4.79
CA ARG A 49 3.96 6.73 3.34
C ARG A 49 4.64 5.49 2.78
N LEU A 50 5.66 4.97 3.48
CA LEU A 50 6.34 3.73 3.08
C LEU A 50 5.38 2.54 3.07
N SER A 51 4.49 2.47 4.06
CA SER A 51 3.50 1.39 4.18
C SER A 51 2.49 1.41 3.03
N ILE A 52 2.03 2.61 2.61
CA ILE A 52 1.16 2.77 1.44
C ILE A 52 1.87 2.28 0.16
N ALA A 53 3.14 2.66 -0.03
CA ALA A 53 3.92 2.23 -1.19
C ALA A 53 4.09 0.70 -1.23
N GLN A 54 4.32 0.05 -0.09
CA GLN A 54 4.42 -1.40 0.01
C GLN A 54 3.09 -2.11 -0.35
N VAL A 55 1.95 -1.62 0.14
CA VAL A 55 0.63 -2.17 -0.18
C VAL A 55 0.33 -2.04 -1.68
N LEU A 56 0.57 -0.85 -2.27
CA LEU A 56 0.42 -0.63 -3.70
C LEU A 56 1.31 -1.57 -4.53
N THR A 57 2.56 -1.78 -4.10
CA THR A 57 3.49 -2.68 -4.77
C THR A 57 2.96 -4.12 -4.77
N MET A 58 2.38 -4.59 -3.66
CA MET A 58 1.79 -5.92 -3.59
C MET A 58 0.54 -6.07 -4.46
N ILE A 59 -0.32 -5.05 -4.53
CA ILE A 59 -1.48 -5.04 -5.42
C ILE A 59 -1.02 -5.16 -6.88
N SER A 60 -0.06 -4.33 -7.29
CA SER A 60 0.52 -4.36 -8.65
C SER A 60 1.19 -5.71 -8.96
N HIS A 61 1.90 -6.29 -8.00
CA HIS A 61 2.51 -7.60 -8.16
C HIS A 61 1.46 -8.69 -8.41
N LYS A 62 0.38 -8.74 -7.61
CA LYS A 62 -0.71 -9.71 -7.78
C LYS A 62 -1.43 -9.53 -9.12
N GLN A 63 -1.69 -8.29 -9.52
CA GLN A 63 -2.31 -7.99 -10.81
C GLN A 63 -1.44 -8.46 -11.98
N LYS A 64 -0.14 -8.13 -11.97
CA LYS A 64 0.80 -8.58 -13.01
C LYS A 64 0.95 -10.10 -13.03
N ALA A 65 0.95 -10.76 -11.87
CA ALA A 65 1.01 -12.22 -11.80
C ALA A 65 -0.23 -12.84 -12.46
N ALA A 66 -1.43 -12.37 -12.11
CA ALA A 66 -2.68 -12.86 -12.72
C ALA A 66 -2.71 -12.62 -14.25
N LEU A 67 -2.24 -11.46 -14.71
CA LEU A 67 -2.12 -11.18 -16.15
C LEU A 67 -1.13 -12.14 -16.83
N ARG A 68 0.06 -12.36 -16.24
CA ARG A 68 1.04 -13.30 -16.82
C ARG A 68 0.48 -14.70 -16.98
N GLU A 69 -0.30 -15.20 -16.03
CA GLU A 69 -0.97 -16.51 -16.16
C GLU A 69 -1.98 -16.51 -17.31
N VAL A 70 -2.81 -15.47 -17.45
CA VAL A 70 -3.83 -15.36 -18.50
C VAL A 70 -3.22 -15.27 -19.91
N TYR A 71 -2.07 -14.62 -20.04
CA TYR A 71 -1.44 -14.36 -21.35
C TYR A 71 -0.30 -15.33 -21.70
N LYS A 72 0.04 -16.29 -20.83
CA LYS A 72 1.17 -17.23 -21.02
C LYS A 72 1.11 -18.02 -22.33
N ASN A 73 -0.10 -18.38 -22.77
CA ASN A 73 -0.33 -19.20 -23.97
C ASN A 73 -1.01 -18.42 -25.11
N LYS A 74 -1.06 -17.08 -25.01
CA LYS A 74 -1.68 -16.23 -26.03
C LYS A 74 -0.61 -15.69 -26.96
N LYS A 75 -0.88 -15.73 -28.28
CA LYS A 75 0.03 -15.24 -29.32
C LYS A 75 0.33 -13.74 -29.21
N TYR A 76 -0.59 -12.95 -28.66
CA TYR A 76 -0.44 -11.52 -28.44
C TYR A 76 -0.42 -11.23 -26.94
N LEU A 77 0.69 -10.64 -26.50
CA LEU A 77 0.91 -10.20 -25.13
C LEU A 77 0.47 -8.73 -24.99
N PRO A 78 -0.10 -8.32 -23.83
CA PRO A 78 -0.43 -6.93 -23.53
C PRO A 78 0.79 -6.11 -23.12
#